data_AF-A0A517Y8Q8-F1
#
_entry.id   AF-A0A517Y8Q8-F1
#
_cell.length_a   1.000
_cell.length_b   1.000
_cell.length_c   1.000
_cell.angle_alpha   90.00
_cell.angle_beta   90.00
_cell.angle_gamma   90.00
#
_symmetry.space_group_name_H-M   'P 1'
#
loop_
_entity.id
_entity.type
_entity.pdbx_description
1 polymer ?
#
loop_
_entity_poly.entity_id
_entity_poly.type
_entity_poly.pdbx_seq_one_letter_code
_entity_poly.pdbx_strand_id
1 'polypeptide(L)'
;MKRFDIRFVMGLIGLLGLCRCVQAETPNPAPLYQMPSGQKTQVDWSGMVLAPGSRTDIVDLKDPGVITRFWATFGPSKQLGLDNRLCRLLVINIYWDGSGKPAVSAPLSDFFCQPLELQAIENEFFASSNRFCVFDCSIPMPFRKSARIEVVNDSDRKIDFFHLVHVDCKPVGEDALYLHAHWRRQSNVSKQDSIVVLPEVAGKGRYLGTHWAVHQDRPGKNWTWYDRRSLIFTDKMNDTDAPTLKINSIDDYLLSGWWSREESHLPYSHRHAGRPYVHEAGDRLSIVMYRYHVKDAVWFHENVSYRLTGLGFDVGLSDWSCTAFFYLDKPANSLPDIQDAEIRTAGFTTKSNAGAAPP
;
A
#
# COMPACT_ATOMS: atom_id res chain seq x y z
N MET A 1 7.01 -29.76 70.07
CA MET A 1 7.70 -29.01 69.00
C MET A 1 8.70 -29.95 68.33
N LYS A 2 8.37 -30.52 67.16
CA LYS A 2 9.28 -31.41 66.42
C LYS A 2 9.99 -30.61 65.33
N ARG A 3 11.32 -30.59 65.41
CA ARG A 3 12.24 -30.19 64.34
C ARG A 3 12.23 -31.26 63.24
N PHE A 4 12.33 -30.84 61.98
CA PHE A 4 12.95 -31.63 60.93
C PHE A 4 13.77 -30.68 60.04
N ASP A 5 14.98 -31.13 59.76
CA ASP A 5 16.08 -30.47 59.06
C ASP A 5 16.24 -31.17 57.71
N ILE A 6 16.31 -30.42 56.61
CA ILE A 6 16.71 -30.93 55.29
C ILE A 6 17.56 -29.87 54.59
N ARG A 7 18.86 -30.13 54.52
CA ARG A 7 19.79 -29.55 53.56
C ARG A 7 19.64 -30.28 52.23
N PHE A 8 19.46 -29.58 51.11
CA PHE A 8 19.84 -30.10 49.78
C PHE A 8 20.24 -28.96 48.83
N VAL A 9 21.53 -28.95 48.50
CA VAL A 9 22.19 -28.65 47.22
C VAL A 9 21.55 -27.59 46.31
N MET A 10 22.24 -26.45 46.14
CA MET A 10 22.22 -25.67 44.90
C MET A 10 23.66 -25.35 44.47
N GLY A 11 24.10 -26.07 43.45
CA GLY A 11 25.27 -25.72 42.63
C GLY A 11 24.85 -24.93 41.39
N LEU A 12 25.83 -24.26 40.79
CA LEU A 12 25.80 -23.47 39.55
C LEU A 12 25.01 -22.15 39.59
N ILE A 13 25.71 -21.07 39.95
CA ILE A 13 25.43 -19.73 39.42
C ILE A 13 26.13 -19.65 38.06
N GLY A 14 25.35 -19.85 37.00
CA GLY A 14 25.76 -19.61 35.62
C GLY A 14 25.83 -18.11 35.31
N LEU A 15 26.81 -17.75 34.49
CA LEU A 15 27.02 -16.43 33.89
C LEU A 15 25.68 -15.78 33.46
N LEU A 16 25.30 -14.71 34.16
CA LEU A 16 24.35 -13.72 33.64
C LEU A 16 25.07 -12.89 32.58
N GLY A 17 24.99 -13.35 31.33
CA GLY A 17 25.26 -12.53 30.16
C GLY A 17 24.22 -11.41 30.10
N LEU A 18 24.61 -10.20 30.53
CA LEU A 18 23.85 -8.98 30.33
C LEU A 18 23.76 -8.73 28.82
N CYS A 19 22.66 -9.15 28.21
CA CYS A 19 22.27 -8.73 26.87
C CYS A 19 21.92 -7.24 26.96
N ARG A 20 22.90 -6.37 26.74
CA ARG A 20 22.65 -4.93 26.56
C ARG A 20 21.97 -4.77 25.21
N CYS A 21 20.64 -4.74 25.20
CA CYS A 21 19.91 -4.02 24.15
C CYS A 21 20.39 -2.57 24.19
N VAL A 22 21.31 -2.22 23.30
CA VAL A 22 21.53 -0.81 22.96
C VAL A 22 20.25 -0.38 22.28
N GLN A 23 19.39 0.33 23.00
CA GLN A 23 18.36 1.14 22.37
C GLN A 23 19.11 2.13 21.50
N ALA A 24 19.14 1.88 20.18
CA ALA A 24 19.50 2.91 19.24
C ALA A 24 18.48 4.05 19.46
N GLU A 25 18.94 5.16 20.02
CA GLU A 25 18.14 6.37 20.11
C GLU A 25 17.73 6.73 18.68
N THR A 26 16.45 6.55 18.35
CA THR A 26 15.90 7.13 17.12
C THR A 26 16.15 8.64 17.20
N PRO A 27 16.91 9.23 16.24
CA PRO A 27 17.13 10.66 16.28
C PRO A 27 15.78 11.35 16.19
N ASN A 28 15.43 12.10 17.24
CA ASN A 28 14.24 12.93 17.24
C ASN A 28 14.41 13.94 16.10
N PRO A 29 13.45 14.10 15.18
CA PRO A 29 13.56 15.12 14.15
C PRO A 29 13.85 16.48 14.79
N ALA A 30 14.71 17.27 14.16
CA ALA A 30 14.96 18.63 14.62
C ALA A 30 13.61 19.35 14.76
N PRO A 31 13.37 20.11 15.85
CA PRO A 31 12.17 20.92 15.99
C PRO A 31 11.95 21.78 14.74
N LEU A 32 10.68 22.01 14.38
CA LEU A 32 10.29 22.78 13.17
C LEU A 32 11.00 24.15 13.04
N TYR A 33 11.35 24.76 14.17
CA TYR A 33 11.98 26.08 14.26
C TYR A 33 13.52 26.05 14.30
N GLN A 34 14.15 24.87 14.25
CA GLN A 34 15.61 24.73 14.18
C GLN A 34 16.05 24.49 12.74
N MET A 35 16.94 25.35 12.23
CA MET A 35 17.53 25.18 10.90
C MET A 35 18.70 24.19 10.98
N PRO A 36 18.61 23.00 10.37
CA PRO A 36 19.76 22.10 10.29
C PRO A 36 20.83 22.71 9.37
N SER A 37 22.09 22.63 9.77
CA SER A 37 23.20 23.13 8.96
C SER A 37 23.25 22.39 7.61
N GLY A 38 23.38 23.15 6.52
CA GLY A 38 23.49 22.58 5.16
C GLY A 38 22.20 21.97 4.60
N GLN A 39 21.05 22.13 5.27
CA GLN A 39 19.76 21.67 4.75
C GLN A 39 19.42 22.42 3.45
N LYS A 40 19.08 21.66 2.40
CA LYS A 40 18.60 22.20 1.13
C LYS A 40 17.32 21.47 0.73
N THR A 41 16.34 22.22 0.23
CA THR A 41 15.11 21.67 -0.32
C THR A 41 15.07 21.95 -1.82
N GLN A 42 14.69 20.94 -2.59
CA GLN A 42 14.29 21.10 -3.99
C GLN A 42 12.78 20.88 -4.08
N VAL A 43 12.12 21.74 -4.86
CA VAL A 43 10.70 21.63 -5.17
C VAL A 43 10.54 21.62 -6.67
N ASP A 44 9.88 20.60 -7.19
CA ASP A 44 9.52 20.48 -8.60
C ASP A 44 8.00 20.59 -8.72
N TRP A 45 7.51 21.72 -9.22
CA TRP A 45 6.11 21.90 -9.60
C TRP A 45 6.03 22.17 -11.09
N SER A 46 5.23 21.37 -11.79
CA SER A 46 5.03 21.55 -13.22
C SER A 46 3.65 21.06 -13.66
N GLY A 47 3.22 21.55 -14.81
CA GLY A 47 2.04 21.10 -15.54
C GLY A 47 2.45 20.66 -16.93
N MET A 48 1.91 19.54 -17.39
CA MET A 48 2.22 19.00 -18.71
C MET A 48 1.04 18.26 -19.30
N VAL A 49 1.17 17.94 -20.60
CA VAL A 49 0.20 17.16 -21.34
C VAL A 49 0.70 15.74 -21.48
N LEU A 50 -0.09 14.78 -21.03
CA LEU A 50 0.10 13.36 -21.33
C LEU A 50 -0.73 13.01 -22.56
N ALA A 51 -0.06 12.60 -23.64
CA ALA A 51 -0.75 12.17 -24.85
C ALA A 51 -1.38 10.77 -24.63
N PRO A 52 -2.42 10.40 -25.39
CA PRO A 52 -2.93 9.03 -25.38
C PRO A 52 -1.82 8.01 -25.65
N GLY A 53 -1.75 6.95 -24.84
CA GLY A 53 -0.74 5.89 -24.94
C GLY A 53 0.69 6.32 -24.59
N SER A 54 0.91 7.54 -24.08
CA SER A 54 2.27 8.02 -23.83
C SER A 54 2.85 7.48 -22.53
N ARG A 55 4.18 7.42 -22.50
CA ARG A 55 4.98 7.30 -21.28
C ARG A 55 5.75 8.60 -21.12
N THR A 56 5.54 9.30 -20.03
CA THR A 56 6.09 10.64 -19.82
C THR A 56 6.82 10.70 -18.49
N ASP A 57 8.11 11.00 -18.53
CA ASP A 57 8.88 11.33 -17.34
C ASP A 57 8.41 12.70 -16.82
N ILE A 58 7.76 12.70 -15.66
CA ILE A 58 7.24 13.92 -15.04
C ILE A 58 8.26 14.58 -14.11
N VAL A 59 9.19 13.77 -13.56
CA VAL A 59 10.26 14.20 -12.65
C VAL A 59 11.52 13.39 -12.93
N ASP A 60 12.67 14.06 -12.96
CA ASP A 60 13.99 13.45 -13.15
C ASP A 60 15.05 14.12 -12.25
N LEU A 61 15.30 13.53 -11.08
CA LEU A 61 16.21 14.02 -10.05
C LEU A 61 17.59 13.35 -10.18
N LYS A 62 18.67 14.13 -10.11
CA LYS A 62 20.05 13.68 -10.37
C LYS A 62 20.99 13.66 -9.16
N ASP A 63 20.52 14.15 -8.01
CA ASP A 63 21.31 14.26 -6.79
C ASP A 63 20.63 13.50 -5.63
N PRO A 64 21.38 12.91 -4.69
CA PRO A 64 20.82 12.17 -3.55
C PRO A 64 19.84 13.02 -2.72
N GLY A 65 18.83 12.35 -2.18
CA GLY A 65 17.89 12.98 -1.29
C GLY A 65 16.77 12.05 -0.83
N VAL A 66 15.80 12.65 -0.17
CA VAL A 66 14.57 11.96 0.25
C VAL A 66 13.40 12.74 -0.34
N ILE A 67 12.61 12.09 -1.20
CA ILE A 67 11.30 12.64 -1.57
C ILE A 67 10.45 12.58 -0.31
N THR A 68 9.99 13.74 0.17
CA THR A 68 9.17 13.86 1.38
C THR A 68 7.71 14.11 1.09
N ARG A 69 7.40 14.56 -0.13
CA ARG A 69 6.02 14.75 -0.59
C ARG A 69 5.93 14.60 -2.09
N PHE A 70 4.90 13.90 -2.53
CA PHE A 70 4.46 13.83 -3.92
C PHE A 70 2.97 14.16 -3.98
N TRP A 71 2.63 15.30 -4.58
CA TRP A 71 1.27 15.69 -4.87
C TRP A 71 1.03 15.69 -6.37
N ALA A 72 -0.17 15.30 -6.79
CA ALA A 72 -0.57 15.32 -8.19
C ALA A 72 -2.07 15.62 -8.35
N THR A 73 -2.41 16.16 -9.51
CA THR A 73 -3.80 16.25 -9.98
C THR A 73 -3.85 16.23 -11.49
N PHE A 74 -5.01 15.93 -12.07
CA PHE A 74 -5.16 15.96 -13.52
C PHE A 74 -6.57 16.35 -13.97
N GLY A 75 -6.66 16.79 -15.22
CA GLY A 75 -7.91 17.12 -15.92
C GLY A 75 -8.01 16.49 -17.32
N PRO A 76 -9.21 16.52 -17.94
CA PRO A 76 -10.43 17.15 -17.41
C PRO A 76 -11.21 16.22 -16.46
N SER A 77 -11.45 16.69 -15.23
CA SER A 77 -12.15 16.01 -14.10
C SER A 77 -13.66 16.32 -14.02
N LYS A 78 -14.29 16.65 -15.16
CA LYS A 78 -15.69 17.13 -15.19
C LYS A 78 -16.73 16.01 -15.31
N GLN A 79 -16.33 14.73 -15.28
CA GLN A 79 -17.24 13.60 -15.54
C GLN A 79 -17.21 12.60 -14.37
N LEU A 80 -18.10 12.81 -13.40
CA LEU A 80 -18.32 11.93 -12.25
C LEU A 80 -18.41 10.46 -12.69
N GLY A 81 -17.62 9.59 -12.06
CA GLY A 81 -17.56 8.14 -12.31
C GLY A 81 -16.64 7.69 -13.45
N LEU A 82 -16.46 8.49 -14.51
CA LEU A 82 -15.47 8.20 -15.56
C LEU A 82 -14.04 8.46 -15.08
N ASP A 83 -13.90 9.32 -14.08
CA ASP A 83 -12.61 9.70 -13.51
C ASP A 83 -11.96 8.52 -12.75
N ASN A 84 -12.74 7.65 -12.07
CA ASN A 84 -12.18 6.45 -11.41
C ASN A 84 -11.53 5.49 -12.41
N ARG A 85 -12.22 5.20 -13.53
CA ARG A 85 -11.66 4.40 -14.63
C ARG A 85 -10.42 5.05 -15.22
N LEU A 86 -10.46 6.37 -15.41
CA LEU A 86 -9.34 7.11 -15.96
C LEU A 86 -8.12 7.11 -15.02
N CYS A 87 -8.31 7.30 -13.72
CA CYS A 87 -7.24 7.16 -12.71
C CYS A 87 -6.62 5.77 -12.74
N ARG A 88 -7.41 4.73 -13.05
CA ARG A 88 -6.91 3.35 -13.18
C ARG A 88 -6.10 3.11 -14.47
N LEU A 89 -6.33 3.93 -15.50
CA LEU A 89 -5.57 3.93 -16.76
C LEU A 89 -4.29 4.75 -16.69
N LEU A 90 -4.21 5.70 -15.74
CA LEU A 90 -2.96 6.39 -15.43
C LEU A 90 -2.12 5.51 -14.50
N VAL A 91 -0.91 5.14 -14.90
CA VAL A 91 0.01 4.36 -14.07
C VAL A 91 1.17 5.24 -13.64
N ILE A 92 1.48 5.24 -12.35
CA ILE A 92 2.72 5.83 -11.84
C ILE A 92 3.78 4.75 -11.80
N ASN A 93 4.92 5.05 -12.40
CA ASN A 93 6.15 4.29 -12.26
C ASN A 93 7.22 5.14 -11.56
N ILE A 94 7.89 4.61 -10.54
CA ILE A 94 9.02 5.28 -9.87
C ILE A 94 10.26 4.40 -9.95
N TYR A 95 11.36 4.99 -10.39
CA TYR A 95 12.65 4.34 -10.60
C TYR A 95 13.70 4.96 -9.70
N TRP A 96 14.51 4.12 -9.07
CA TRP A 96 15.59 4.56 -8.18
C TRP A 96 16.96 4.26 -8.78
N ASP A 97 17.89 5.20 -8.61
CA ASP A 97 19.32 5.05 -8.83
C ASP A 97 19.72 4.40 -10.17
N GLY A 98 19.03 4.78 -11.24
CA GLY A 98 19.29 4.32 -12.60
C GLY A 98 18.78 2.91 -12.90
N SER A 99 17.93 2.33 -12.03
CA SER A 99 17.29 1.05 -12.30
C SER A 99 16.49 1.08 -13.60
N GLY A 100 16.67 0.05 -14.44
CA GLY A 100 15.88 -0.13 -15.67
C GLY A 100 14.45 -0.61 -15.43
N LYS A 101 14.11 -0.98 -14.19
CA LYS A 101 12.78 -1.47 -13.80
C LYS A 101 12.19 -0.62 -12.68
N PRO A 102 10.90 -0.26 -12.71
CA PRO A 102 10.30 0.54 -11.67
C PRO A 102 10.22 -0.24 -10.35
N ALA A 103 10.52 0.46 -9.26
CA ALA A 103 10.35 -0.03 -7.90
C ALA A 103 8.89 0.07 -7.43
N VAL A 104 8.23 1.15 -7.85
CA VAL A 104 6.81 1.43 -7.66
C VAL A 104 6.15 1.35 -9.03
N SER A 105 5.14 0.51 -9.19
CA SER A 105 4.28 0.50 -10.39
C SER A 105 2.85 0.19 -9.98
N ALA A 106 1.97 1.18 -10.10
CA ALA A 106 0.58 1.06 -9.69
C ALA A 106 -0.32 2.05 -10.44
N PRO A 107 -1.61 1.73 -10.64
CA PRO A 107 -2.58 2.72 -11.10
C PRO A 107 -2.62 3.91 -10.13
N LEU A 108 -2.84 5.12 -10.64
CA LEU A 108 -2.80 6.36 -9.89
C LEU A 108 -3.76 6.31 -8.69
N SER A 109 -5.02 5.95 -8.93
CA SER A 109 -6.04 5.76 -7.89
C SER A 109 -5.61 4.80 -6.79
N ASP A 110 -5.02 3.68 -7.17
CA ASP A 110 -4.67 2.58 -6.28
C ASP A 110 -3.44 2.89 -5.43
N PHE A 111 -2.47 3.62 -6.00
CA PHE A 111 -1.33 4.14 -5.26
C PHE A 111 -1.80 5.11 -4.17
N PHE A 112 -2.78 5.97 -4.46
CA PHE A 112 -3.26 7.00 -3.53
C PHE A 112 -4.48 6.59 -2.68
N CYS A 113 -4.74 5.30 -2.49
CA CYS A 113 -5.83 4.79 -1.64
C CYS A 113 -7.26 5.18 -2.11
N GLN A 114 -7.46 5.37 -3.42
CA GLN A 114 -8.75 5.70 -4.04
C GLN A 114 -9.14 4.79 -5.22
N PRO A 115 -8.93 3.46 -5.15
CA PRO A 115 -9.09 2.54 -6.28
C PRO A 115 -10.51 2.46 -6.87
N LEU A 116 -11.57 2.70 -6.07
CA LEU A 116 -12.96 2.57 -6.51
C LEU A 116 -13.70 3.90 -6.65
N GLU A 117 -13.48 4.82 -5.72
CA GLU A 117 -14.17 6.11 -5.66
C GLU A 117 -13.19 7.19 -5.16
N LEU A 118 -13.14 8.31 -5.88
CA LEU A 118 -12.44 9.51 -5.44
C LEU A 118 -13.20 10.17 -4.30
N GLN A 119 -12.51 10.42 -3.18
CA GLN A 119 -13.12 10.96 -1.98
C GLN A 119 -12.12 11.76 -1.14
N ALA A 120 -12.61 12.66 -0.30
CA ALA A 120 -11.74 13.27 0.69
C ALA A 120 -11.25 12.17 1.66
N ILE A 121 -9.94 12.03 1.80
CA ILE A 121 -9.30 11.09 2.72
C ILE A 121 -8.10 11.76 3.38
N GLU A 122 -7.80 11.33 4.59
CA GLU A 122 -6.53 11.62 5.25
C GLU A 122 -6.16 10.41 6.10
N ASN A 123 -4.95 9.89 5.88
CA ASN A 123 -4.35 8.86 6.70
C ASN A 123 -2.87 9.21 6.92
N GLU A 124 -2.08 8.29 7.49
CA GLU A 124 -0.66 8.54 7.76
C GLU A 124 0.14 9.03 6.56
N PHE A 125 -0.12 8.46 5.38
CA PHE A 125 0.73 8.59 4.22
C PHE A 125 0.06 9.23 3.02
N PHE A 126 -1.27 9.29 3.00
CA PHE A 126 -2.03 9.76 1.85
C PHE A 126 -3.14 10.69 2.25
N ALA A 127 -3.36 11.71 1.43
CA ALA A 127 -4.46 12.63 1.59
C ALA A 127 -5.08 13.02 0.25
N SER A 128 -6.34 13.42 0.30
CA SER A 128 -7.06 14.03 -0.81
C SER A 128 -8.08 14.99 -0.23
N SER A 129 -8.16 16.19 -0.78
CA SER A 129 -9.01 17.25 -0.24
C SER A 129 -10.47 17.13 -0.65
N ASN A 130 -10.76 16.37 -1.72
CA ASN A 130 -12.09 16.34 -2.34
C ASN A 130 -12.23 15.13 -3.29
N ARG A 131 -13.30 15.13 -4.09
CA ARG A 131 -13.57 14.10 -5.11
C ARG A 131 -13.02 14.43 -6.51
N PHE A 132 -12.07 15.36 -6.62
CA PHE A 132 -11.57 15.92 -7.90
C PHE A 132 -10.12 15.54 -8.17
N CYS A 133 -9.82 14.26 -8.41
CA CYS A 133 -8.50 13.77 -8.83
C CYS A 133 -7.32 14.47 -8.10
N VAL A 134 -7.44 14.70 -6.80
CA VAL A 134 -6.39 15.33 -5.99
C VAL A 134 -5.70 14.24 -5.19
N PHE A 135 -4.39 14.18 -5.29
CA PHE A 135 -3.60 13.10 -4.71
C PHE A 135 -2.41 13.68 -3.95
N ASP A 136 -2.20 13.21 -2.73
CA ASP A 136 -1.06 13.61 -1.89
C ASP A 136 -0.48 12.36 -1.24
N CYS A 137 0.85 12.23 -1.28
CA CYS A 137 1.61 11.15 -0.67
C CYS A 137 2.78 11.74 0.11
N SER A 138 2.93 11.33 1.36
CA SER A 138 4.00 11.73 2.28
C SER A 138 4.90 10.57 2.71
N ILE A 139 4.81 9.41 2.02
CA ILE A 139 5.76 8.30 2.25
C ILE A 139 7.18 8.79 1.95
N PRO A 140 8.13 8.73 2.89
CA PRO A 140 9.51 9.11 2.63
C PRO A 140 10.13 8.17 1.59
N MET A 141 10.75 8.70 0.53
CA MET A 141 11.38 7.90 -0.52
C MET A 141 12.85 8.29 -0.67
N PRO A 142 13.77 7.66 0.10
CA PRO A 142 15.20 7.89 -0.03
C PRO A 142 15.75 7.34 -1.35
N PHE A 143 16.72 8.04 -1.93
CA PHE A 143 17.48 7.61 -3.10
C PHE A 143 18.90 8.19 -3.07
N ARG A 144 19.89 7.47 -3.62
CA ARG A 144 21.31 7.79 -3.43
C ARG A 144 21.96 8.46 -4.63
N LYS A 145 21.39 8.30 -5.81
CA LYS A 145 21.95 8.78 -7.07
C LYS A 145 20.91 9.52 -7.87
N SER A 146 19.72 8.95 -8.06
CA SER A 146 18.69 9.55 -8.90
C SER A 146 17.31 9.00 -8.59
N ALA A 147 16.28 9.79 -8.85
CA ALA A 147 14.90 9.34 -8.82
C ALA A 147 14.18 9.82 -10.07
N ARG A 148 13.43 8.93 -10.72
CA ARG A 148 12.62 9.25 -11.90
C ARG A 148 11.18 8.83 -11.65
N ILE A 149 10.24 9.75 -11.86
CA ILE A 149 8.81 9.46 -11.81
C ILE A 149 8.26 9.58 -13.24
N GLU A 150 7.65 8.51 -13.71
CA GLU A 150 7.01 8.41 -15.02
C GLU A 150 5.51 8.19 -14.83
N VAL A 151 4.71 8.83 -15.68
CA VAL A 151 3.28 8.54 -15.79
C VAL A 151 3.01 7.93 -17.16
N VAL A 152 2.37 6.76 -17.16
CA VAL A 152 1.84 6.12 -18.37
C VAL A 152 0.37 6.49 -18.49
N ASN A 153 -0.04 6.95 -19.67
CA ASN A 153 -1.43 7.24 -19.98
C ASN A 153 -1.99 6.16 -20.92
N ASP A 154 -2.58 5.10 -20.37
CA ASP A 154 -3.18 4.02 -21.18
C ASP A 154 -4.60 4.37 -21.67
N SER A 155 -5.03 5.62 -21.54
CA SER A 155 -6.32 6.07 -22.05
C SER A 155 -6.23 6.54 -23.50
N ASP A 156 -7.40 6.68 -24.12
CA ASP A 156 -7.60 7.32 -25.41
C ASP A 156 -7.71 8.85 -25.31
N ARG A 157 -7.47 9.42 -24.11
CA ARG A 157 -7.66 10.85 -23.82
C ARG A 157 -6.33 11.54 -23.62
N LYS A 158 -6.26 12.78 -24.10
CA LYS A 158 -5.25 13.73 -23.66
C LYS A 158 -5.54 14.14 -22.21
N ILE A 159 -4.50 14.17 -21.38
CA ILE A 159 -4.60 14.50 -19.96
C ILE A 159 -3.70 15.69 -19.64
N ASP A 160 -4.27 16.72 -19.01
CA ASP A 160 -3.48 17.80 -18.42
C ASP A 160 -3.12 17.36 -17.00
N PHE A 161 -1.85 17.06 -16.76
CA PHE A 161 -1.33 16.51 -15.52
C PHE A 161 -0.46 17.54 -14.81
N PHE A 162 -0.65 17.70 -13.51
CA PHE A 162 0.10 18.61 -12.67
C PHE A 162 0.69 17.84 -11.50
N HIS A 163 1.91 18.17 -11.12
CA HIS A 163 2.57 17.54 -9.98
C HIS A 163 3.33 18.56 -9.14
N LEU A 164 3.64 18.14 -7.91
CA LEU A 164 4.52 18.80 -6.97
C LEU A 164 5.34 17.71 -6.27
N VAL A 165 6.67 17.79 -6.32
CA VAL A 165 7.58 16.91 -5.58
C VAL A 165 8.47 17.75 -4.68
N HIS A 166 8.44 17.46 -3.37
CA HIS A 166 9.36 18.02 -2.39
C HIS A 166 10.48 17.02 -2.09
N VAL A 167 11.71 17.50 -2.12
CA VAL A 167 12.92 16.71 -1.87
C VAL A 167 13.77 17.39 -0.81
N ASP A 168 14.11 16.64 0.22
CA ASP A 168 15.19 16.99 1.13
C ASP A 168 16.51 16.56 0.50
N CYS A 169 17.27 17.53 -0.03
CA CYS A 169 18.55 17.28 -0.68
C CYS A 169 19.62 17.05 0.38
N LYS A 170 20.04 15.80 0.55
CA LYS A 170 21.05 15.39 1.52
C LYS A 170 21.69 14.07 1.12
N PRO A 171 22.91 13.77 1.59
CA PRO A 171 23.46 12.43 1.49
C PRO A 171 22.50 11.40 2.11
N VAL A 172 22.35 10.26 1.45
CA VAL A 172 21.52 9.14 1.91
C VAL A 172 22.43 7.96 2.21
N GLY A 173 22.38 7.45 3.44
CA GLY A 173 23.23 6.35 3.93
C GLY A 173 23.01 5.02 3.21
N GLU A 174 23.97 4.11 3.30
CA GLU A 174 23.89 2.76 2.72
C GLU A 174 22.85 1.86 3.40
N ASP A 175 22.41 2.23 4.60
CA ASP A 175 21.36 1.56 5.38
C ASP A 175 19.94 1.99 4.97
N ALA A 176 19.79 3.08 4.21
CA ALA A 176 18.50 3.50 3.69
C ALA A 176 17.89 2.46 2.74
N LEU A 177 16.57 2.33 2.77
CA LEU A 177 15.84 1.42 1.89
C LEU A 177 15.05 2.22 0.86
N TYR A 178 14.77 1.60 -0.28
CA TYR A 178 14.01 2.17 -1.38
C TYR A 178 12.53 1.83 -1.22
N LEU A 179 11.64 2.78 -1.47
CA LEU A 179 10.20 2.50 -1.51
C LEU A 179 9.87 1.65 -2.74
N HIS A 180 9.11 0.60 -2.53
CA HIS A 180 8.47 -0.18 -3.57
C HIS A 180 6.96 -0.20 -3.38
N ALA A 181 6.26 -0.34 -4.50
CA ALA A 181 4.85 -0.70 -4.49
C ALA A 181 4.54 -1.66 -5.63
N HIS A 182 3.74 -2.67 -5.34
CA HIS A 182 3.26 -3.63 -6.34
C HIS A 182 1.75 -3.67 -6.34
N TRP A 183 1.17 -3.40 -7.50
CA TRP A 183 -0.26 -3.54 -7.72
C TRP A 183 -0.60 -4.86 -8.41
N ARG A 184 -1.67 -5.50 -7.96
CA ARG A 184 -2.24 -6.69 -8.59
C ARG A 184 -3.76 -6.75 -8.40
N ARG A 185 -4.46 -7.26 -9.41
CA ARG A 185 -5.86 -7.67 -9.36
C ARG A 185 -6.04 -9.17 -9.56
N GLN A 186 -6.96 -9.75 -8.80
CA GLN A 186 -7.50 -11.08 -8.98
C GLN A 186 -9.03 -10.98 -9.00
N SER A 187 -9.65 -11.39 -10.11
CA SER A 187 -11.10 -11.45 -10.27
C SER A 187 -11.61 -12.88 -10.16
N ASN A 188 -12.92 -13.05 -10.02
CA ASN A 188 -13.58 -14.35 -9.86
C ASN A 188 -12.98 -15.19 -8.72
N VAL A 189 -12.53 -14.53 -7.66
CA VAL A 189 -11.93 -15.16 -6.49
C VAL A 189 -13.05 -15.78 -5.68
N SER A 190 -13.11 -17.11 -5.68
CA SER A 190 -14.00 -17.86 -4.82
C SER A 190 -13.49 -17.79 -3.37
N LYS A 191 -14.25 -18.40 -2.49
CA LYS A 191 -13.87 -18.52 -1.09
C LYS A 191 -12.60 -19.36 -0.88
N GLN A 192 -12.45 -20.44 -1.63
CA GLN A 192 -11.35 -21.40 -1.49
C GLN A 192 -10.04 -20.84 -2.06
N ASP A 193 -10.14 -19.85 -2.93
CA ASP A 193 -8.98 -19.22 -3.55
C ASP A 193 -8.24 -18.30 -2.58
N SER A 194 -6.92 -18.42 -2.59
CA SER A 194 -6.00 -17.48 -1.96
C SER A 194 -5.82 -16.25 -2.84
N ILE A 195 -5.85 -15.07 -2.22
CA ILE A 195 -5.48 -13.82 -2.85
C ILE A 195 -4.01 -13.56 -2.56
N VAL A 196 -3.24 -13.41 -3.62
CA VAL A 196 -1.83 -13.01 -3.62
C VAL A 196 -1.79 -11.49 -3.56
N VAL A 197 -1.65 -10.95 -2.36
CA VAL A 197 -1.51 -9.50 -2.16
C VAL A 197 -0.11 -9.03 -2.57
N LEU A 198 0.92 -9.77 -2.12
CA LEU A 198 2.31 -9.54 -2.50
C LEU A 198 2.96 -10.89 -2.84
N PRO A 199 3.33 -11.16 -4.11
CA PRO A 199 4.18 -12.31 -4.44
C PRO A 199 5.49 -12.25 -3.64
N GLU A 200 6.22 -13.36 -3.57
CA GLU A 200 7.48 -13.35 -2.83
C GLU A 200 8.47 -12.33 -3.41
N VAL A 201 9.02 -11.51 -2.52
CA VAL A 201 10.09 -10.56 -2.81
C VAL A 201 11.30 -10.95 -1.99
N ALA A 202 12.39 -11.35 -2.65
CA ALA A 202 13.68 -11.59 -2.01
C ALA A 202 14.41 -10.26 -1.74
N GLY A 203 15.09 -10.16 -0.60
CA GLY A 203 15.89 -9.02 -0.17
C GLY A 203 15.73 -8.73 1.32
N LYS A 204 16.24 -7.58 1.76
CA LYS A 204 16.09 -7.09 3.14
C LYS A 204 15.22 -5.86 3.15
N GLY A 205 14.36 -5.73 4.16
CA GLY A 205 13.62 -4.50 4.32
C GLY A 205 12.43 -4.58 5.26
N ARG A 206 11.41 -3.78 4.95
CA ARG A 206 10.24 -3.60 5.79
C ARG A 206 8.98 -3.60 4.97
N TYR A 207 8.03 -4.46 5.32
CA TYR A 207 6.69 -4.36 4.78
C TYR A 207 5.96 -3.19 5.44
N LEU A 208 5.46 -2.26 4.62
CA LEU A 208 4.90 -0.98 5.09
C LEU A 208 3.39 -1.06 5.25
N GLY A 209 2.68 -1.71 4.34
CA GLY A 209 1.23 -1.76 4.36
C GLY A 209 0.63 -2.10 3.01
N THR A 210 -0.70 -2.04 2.91
CA THR A 210 -1.41 -2.29 1.65
C THR A 210 -2.68 -1.44 1.56
N HIS A 211 -3.06 -1.10 0.33
CA HIS A 211 -4.41 -0.69 -0.03
C HIS A 211 -5.14 -1.85 -0.70
N TRP A 212 -6.42 -2.06 -0.38
CA TRP A 212 -7.28 -3.02 -1.06
C TRP A 212 -8.51 -2.33 -1.62
N ALA A 213 -9.00 -2.84 -2.74
CA ALA A 213 -10.37 -2.71 -3.17
C ALA A 213 -10.99 -4.10 -3.30
N VAL A 214 -12.25 -4.22 -2.90
CA VAL A 214 -13.05 -5.42 -3.15
C VAL A 214 -14.38 -5.04 -3.76
N HIS A 215 -14.76 -5.75 -4.83
CA HIS A 215 -16.16 -5.94 -5.20
C HIS A 215 -16.57 -7.37 -4.83
N GLN A 216 -17.69 -7.52 -4.15
CA GLN A 216 -18.25 -8.82 -3.78
C GLN A 216 -19.68 -8.90 -4.28
N ASP A 217 -19.95 -9.87 -5.14
CA ASP A 217 -21.30 -10.14 -5.64
C ASP A 217 -21.96 -11.24 -4.81
N ARG A 218 -23.29 -11.18 -4.67
CA ARG A 218 -24.15 -12.19 -4.04
C ARG A 218 -23.77 -12.59 -2.60
N PRO A 219 -23.51 -11.64 -1.70
CA PRO A 219 -23.05 -11.93 -0.32
C PRO A 219 -24.04 -12.62 0.63
N GLY A 220 -25.33 -12.71 0.30
CA GLY A 220 -26.38 -12.86 1.31
C GLY A 220 -26.35 -11.77 2.40
N LYS A 221 -26.94 -12.02 3.56
CA LYS A 221 -27.02 -11.03 4.66
C LYS A 221 -25.70 -10.77 5.41
N ASN A 222 -24.65 -11.57 5.15
CA ASN A 222 -23.47 -11.60 6.01
C ASN A 222 -22.16 -11.21 5.32
N TRP A 223 -22.17 -10.70 4.08
CA TRP A 223 -21.01 -10.07 3.39
C TRP A 223 -19.63 -10.55 3.85
N THR A 224 -19.16 -11.71 3.42
CA THR A 224 -18.05 -12.40 4.11
C THR A 224 -16.64 -12.03 3.64
N TRP A 225 -16.50 -10.92 2.92
CA TRP A 225 -15.18 -10.42 2.51
C TRP A 225 -14.21 -10.36 3.71
N TYR A 226 -14.76 -10.13 4.91
CA TYR A 226 -14.02 -9.97 6.15
C TYR A 226 -13.35 -11.25 6.68
N ASP A 227 -13.87 -12.44 6.39
CA ASP A 227 -13.42 -13.72 7.00
C ASP A 227 -12.15 -14.30 6.35
N ARG A 228 -11.42 -13.46 5.58
CA ARG A 228 -10.16 -13.86 4.97
C ARG A 228 -9.01 -13.60 5.94
N ARG A 229 -8.26 -14.65 6.30
CA ARG A 229 -7.07 -14.53 7.15
C ARG A 229 -5.97 -13.75 6.44
N SER A 230 -5.34 -12.84 7.16
CA SER A 230 -4.16 -12.10 6.73
C SER A 230 -2.89 -12.86 7.16
N LEU A 231 -2.09 -13.33 6.18
CA LEU A 231 -0.91 -14.17 6.40
C LEU A 231 0.33 -13.55 5.74
N ILE A 232 1.23 -12.97 6.54
CA ILE A 232 2.53 -12.46 6.06
C ILE A 232 3.61 -13.45 6.46
N PHE A 233 4.44 -13.81 5.49
CA PHE A 233 5.58 -14.72 5.65
C PHE A 233 6.86 -13.93 5.44
N THR A 234 7.83 -14.10 6.34
CA THR A 234 9.17 -13.50 6.21
C THR A 234 10.24 -14.58 6.35
N ASP A 235 11.46 -14.29 5.92
CA ASP A 235 12.66 -15.04 6.33
C ASP A 235 12.59 -16.55 6.06
N LYS A 236 12.45 -16.89 4.78
CA LYS A 236 12.31 -18.22 4.18
C LYS A 236 11.02 -18.97 4.49
N MET A 237 10.10 -18.37 5.24
CA MET A 237 8.77 -18.95 5.45
C MET A 237 7.92 -18.86 4.18
N ASN A 238 7.10 -19.87 3.95
CA ASN A 238 6.13 -19.95 2.85
C ASN A 238 4.78 -20.52 3.33
N ASP A 239 3.85 -20.78 2.40
CA ASP A 239 2.49 -21.25 2.69
C ASP A 239 2.43 -22.61 3.45
N THR A 240 3.54 -23.35 3.55
CA THR A 240 3.65 -24.59 4.34
C THR A 240 4.17 -24.37 5.77
N ASP A 241 4.65 -23.18 6.08
CA ASP A 241 5.19 -22.79 7.38
C ASP A 241 4.15 -22.04 8.23
N ALA A 242 4.45 -21.86 9.52
CA ALA A 242 3.72 -20.91 10.35
C ALA A 242 4.09 -19.48 9.91
N PRO A 243 3.12 -18.63 9.53
CA PRO A 243 3.40 -17.26 9.09
C PRO A 243 3.93 -16.39 10.25
N THR A 244 4.82 -15.46 9.92
CA THR A 244 5.33 -14.43 10.84
C THR A 244 4.21 -13.59 11.43
N LEU A 245 3.21 -13.24 10.61
CA LEU A 245 1.98 -12.57 11.05
C LEU A 245 0.76 -13.35 10.57
N LYS A 246 -0.11 -13.69 11.52
CA LYS A 246 -1.41 -14.31 11.28
C LYS A 246 -2.49 -13.55 12.02
N ILE A 247 -3.44 -12.99 11.27
CA ILE A 247 -4.70 -12.49 11.83
C ILE A 247 -5.84 -13.24 11.15
N ASN A 248 -6.80 -13.71 11.95
CA ASN A 248 -7.78 -14.70 11.48
C ASN A 248 -8.86 -14.11 10.56
N SER A 249 -9.00 -12.78 10.52
CA SER A 249 -9.91 -12.09 9.60
C SER A 249 -9.24 -10.81 9.10
N ILE A 250 -9.63 -10.34 7.92
CA ILE A 250 -9.09 -9.09 7.37
C ILE A 250 -9.70 -7.90 8.12
N ASP A 251 -10.89 -8.03 8.69
CA ASP A 251 -11.56 -6.99 9.48
C ASP A 251 -10.84 -6.74 10.81
N ASP A 252 -10.45 -7.80 11.52
CA ASP A 252 -9.54 -7.69 12.68
C ASP A 252 -8.18 -7.14 12.24
N TYR A 253 -7.69 -7.58 11.07
CA TYR A 253 -6.47 -7.04 10.48
C TYR A 253 -6.64 -5.58 10.03
N LEU A 254 -7.83 -4.99 9.96
CA LEU A 254 -8.01 -3.55 9.70
C LEU A 254 -8.22 -2.76 10.99
N LEU A 255 -8.02 -3.38 12.16
CA LEU A 255 -8.32 -2.83 13.48
C LEU A 255 -9.81 -2.47 13.64
N SER A 256 -10.67 -3.17 12.91
CA SER A 256 -12.11 -3.19 13.09
C SER A 256 -12.51 -4.55 13.68
N GLY A 257 -13.79 -4.89 13.58
CA GLY A 257 -14.30 -6.18 14.00
C GLY A 257 -15.82 -6.20 14.01
N TRP A 258 -16.36 -7.41 14.01
CA TRP A 258 -17.80 -7.67 14.09
C TRP A 258 -18.62 -7.06 12.94
N TRP A 259 -18.07 -6.96 11.72
CA TRP A 259 -18.81 -6.51 10.53
C TRP A 259 -20.25 -7.05 10.45
N SER A 260 -20.42 -8.37 10.57
CA SER A 260 -21.74 -9.04 10.51
C SER A 260 -22.76 -8.64 11.59
N ARG A 261 -22.33 -7.90 12.63
CA ARG A 261 -23.19 -7.39 13.70
C ARG A 261 -23.43 -5.89 13.61
N GLU A 262 -22.81 -5.21 12.65
CA GLU A 262 -23.07 -3.79 12.44
C GLU A 262 -24.51 -3.60 11.93
N GLU A 263 -25.26 -2.68 12.54
CA GLU A 263 -26.60 -2.32 12.06
C GLU A 263 -26.53 -1.61 10.70
N SER A 264 -25.40 -0.95 10.43
CA SER A 264 -25.11 -0.27 9.17
C SER A 264 -23.61 -0.31 8.93
N HIS A 265 -23.21 -0.76 7.73
CA HIS A 265 -21.80 -0.82 7.35
C HIS A 265 -21.29 0.56 6.97
N LEU A 266 -20.79 1.29 7.97
CA LEU A 266 -20.29 2.65 7.76
C LEU A 266 -18.80 2.66 7.41
N PRO A 267 -18.35 3.61 6.57
CA PRO A 267 -16.94 3.91 6.42
C PRO A 267 -16.31 4.34 7.75
N TYR A 268 -15.04 3.98 7.95
CA TYR A 268 -14.23 4.56 9.01
C TYR A 268 -12.81 4.81 8.51
N SER A 269 -12.19 5.85 9.05
CA SER A 269 -10.79 6.20 8.78
C SER A 269 -10.07 6.42 10.09
N HIS A 270 -8.98 5.68 10.30
CA HIS A 270 -8.02 5.92 11.37
C HIS A 270 -6.63 6.13 10.75
N ARG A 271 -5.71 6.77 11.46
CA ARG A 271 -4.39 7.14 10.91
C ARG A 271 -3.67 5.98 10.21
N HIS A 272 -3.68 4.79 10.82
CA HIS A 272 -2.93 3.62 10.34
C HIS A 272 -3.78 2.50 9.73
N ALA A 273 -5.10 2.55 9.80
CA ALA A 273 -5.98 1.56 9.17
C ALA A 273 -7.38 2.13 8.93
N GLY A 274 -8.12 1.63 7.94
CA GLY A 274 -9.43 2.16 7.60
C GLY A 274 -10.15 1.39 6.51
N ARG A 275 -11.46 1.63 6.42
CA ARG A 275 -12.29 1.34 5.25
C ARG A 275 -12.98 2.65 4.80
N PRO A 276 -12.27 3.55 4.10
CA PRO A 276 -12.78 4.89 3.83
C PRO A 276 -13.97 4.91 2.87
N TYR A 277 -14.17 3.85 2.10
CA TYR A 277 -15.33 3.71 1.20
C TYR A 277 -16.03 2.39 1.45
N VAL A 278 -17.34 2.45 1.62
CA VAL A 278 -18.27 1.31 1.67
C VAL A 278 -19.48 1.70 0.84
N HIS A 279 -19.85 0.87 -0.12
CA HIS A 279 -21.05 1.07 -0.93
C HIS A 279 -21.74 -0.25 -1.20
N GLU A 280 -23.01 -0.31 -0.82
CA GLU A 280 -23.92 -1.42 -1.09
C GLU A 280 -24.95 -0.98 -2.12
N ALA A 281 -25.04 -1.72 -3.23
CA ALA A 281 -26.03 -1.51 -4.27
C ALA A 281 -26.61 -2.85 -4.70
N GLY A 282 -27.87 -3.10 -4.36
CA GLY A 282 -28.51 -4.38 -4.64
C GLY A 282 -27.80 -5.54 -3.92
N ASP A 283 -27.27 -6.48 -4.70
CA ASP A 283 -26.51 -7.65 -4.24
C ASP A 283 -24.99 -7.49 -4.38
N ARG A 284 -24.50 -6.26 -4.53
CA ARG A 284 -23.08 -5.95 -4.68
C ARG A 284 -22.57 -5.02 -3.60
N LEU A 285 -21.42 -5.37 -3.01
CA LEU A 285 -20.68 -4.54 -2.06
C LEU A 285 -19.35 -4.13 -2.67
N SER A 286 -19.00 -2.88 -2.42
CA SER A 286 -17.75 -2.27 -2.85
C SER A 286 -17.07 -1.65 -1.64
N ILE A 287 -15.81 -2.01 -1.39
CA ILE A 287 -15.05 -1.49 -0.24
C ILE A 287 -13.66 -1.07 -0.69
N VAL A 288 -13.19 0.06 -0.18
CA VAL A 288 -11.76 0.43 -0.19
C VAL A 288 -11.24 0.31 1.23
N MET A 289 -10.05 -0.27 1.40
CA MET A 289 -9.43 -0.53 2.70
C MET A 289 -7.94 -0.15 2.66
N TYR A 290 -7.38 0.18 3.82
CA TYR A 290 -5.93 0.35 3.99
C TYR A 290 -5.46 -0.06 5.39
N ARG A 291 -4.19 -0.46 5.49
CA ARG A 291 -3.46 -0.62 6.76
C ARG A 291 -1.98 -0.40 6.55
N TYR A 292 -1.35 0.30 7.50
CA TYR A 292 0.08 0.54 7.57
C TYR A 292 0.69 0.06 8.89
N HIS A 293 1.80 -0.64 8.80
CA HIS A 293 2.58 -1.18 9.91
C HIS A 293 3.59 -0.14 10.44
N VAL A 294 3.12 1.04 10.84
CA VAL A 294 3.99 2.12 11.35
C VAL A 294 4.40 1.85 12.79
N LYS A 295 3.43 1.51 13.64
CA LYS A 295 3.63 1.22 15.07
C LYS A 295 4.04 -0.24 15.34
N ASP A 296 3.70 -1.13 14.42
CA ASP A 296 3.84 -2.57 14.49
C ASP A 296 4.65 -3.06 13.27
N ALA A 297 5.89 -2.58 13.17
CA ALA A 297 6.75 -2.79 12.00
C ALA A 297 6.99 -4.28 11.70
N VAL A 298 6.88 -4.65 10.42
CA VAL A 298 7.17 -5.99 9.91
C VAL A 298 8.48 -5.95 9.10
N TRP A 299 9.58 -6.36 9.72
CA TRP A 299 10.90 -6.44 9.09
C TRP A 299 11.14 -7.83 8.49
N PHE A 300 11.98 -7.88 7.45
CA PHE A 300 12.45 -9.12 6.85
C PHE A 300 13.91 -8.98 6.41
N HIS A 301 14.64 -10.08 6.44
CA HIS A 301 16.06 -10.17 6.14
C HIS A 301 16.37 -11.01 4.90
N GLU A 302 15.44 -11.84 4.44
CA GLU A 302 15.65 -12.69 3.25
C GLU A 302 14.55 -12.56 2.21
N ASN A 303 13.28 -12.57 2.63
CA ASN A 303 12.13 -12.38 1.74
C ASN A 303 10.89 -11.96 2.52
N VAL A 304 9.89 -11.44 1.81
CA VAL A 304 8.53 -11.23 2.29
C VAL A 304 7.50 -11.68 1.26
N SER A 305 6.39 -12.23 1.72
CA SER A 305 5.19 -12.44 0.89
C SER A 305 3.93 -12.25 1.73
N TYR A 306 2.80 -11.99 1.05
CA TYR A 306 1.52 -11.76 1.73
C TYR A 306 0.35 -12.39 0.99
N ARG A 307 -0.49 -13.13 1.74
CA ARG A 307 -1.70 -13.81 1.27
C ARG A 307 -2.91 -13.45 2.12
N LEU A 308 -4.07 -13.35 1.46
CA LEU A 308 -5.38 -13.48 2.11
C LEU A 308 -5.95 -14.85 1.79
N THR A 309 -6.37 -15.61 2.82
CA THR A 309 -6.93 -16.96 2.63
C THR A 309 -8.31 -17.08 3.27
N GLY A 310 -9.28 -17.70 2.59
CA GLY A 310 -10.63 -17.82 3.12
C GLY A 310 -10.75 -18.82 4.30
N LEU A 311 -11.68 -18.53 5.21
CA LEU A 311 -12.30 -19.44 6.18
C LEU A 311 -13.83 -19.36 6.06
N GLY A 312 -14.62 -20.38 6.46
CA GLY A 312 -16.09 -20.27 6.68
C GLY A 312 -17.05 -20.87 5.60
N PHE A 313 -18.13 -20.16 5.23
CA PHE A 313 -19.21 -20.55 4.26
C PHE A 313 -18.99 -20.08 2.80
N ASP A 314 -19.73 -20.61 1.80
CA ASP A 314 -19.65 -20.19 0.39
C ASP A 314 -20.31 -18.83 0.14
N VAL A 315 -19.62 -17.94 -0.57
CA VAL A 315 -19.79 -16.48 -0.43
C VAL A 315 -19.67 -15.69 -1.72
N GLY A 316 -20.10 -16.30 -2.83
CA GLY A 316 -20.08 -15.65 -4.13
C GLY A 316 -18.66 -15.33 -4.61
N LEU A 317 -18.57 -14.82 -5.84
CA LEU A 317 -17.29 -14.43 -6.43
C LEU A 317 -16.92 -13.01 -6.00
N SER A 318 -15.63 -12.81 -5.81
CA SER A 318 -15.08 -11.51 -5.45
C SER A 318 -14.00 -11.06 -6.42
N ASP A 319 -13.86 -9.74 -6.52
CA ASP A 319 -12.84 -9.08 -7.30
C ASP A 319 -12.00 -8.21 -6.39
N TRP A 320 -10.71 -8.50 -6.33
CA TRP A 320 -9.77 -7.84 -5.44
C TRP A 320 -8.69 -7.16 -6.24
N SER A 321 -8.40 -5.91 -5.91
CA SER A 321 -7.13 -5.28 -6.29
C SER A 321 -6.39 -4.79 -5.07
N CYS A 322 -5.08 -5.03 -5.05
CA CYS A 322 -4.22 -4.70 -3.92
C CYS A 322 -3.02 -3.89 -4.40
N THR A 323 -2.64 -2.86 -3.64
CA THR A 323 -1.35 -2.17 -3.78
C THR A 323 -0.55 -2.39 -2.52
N ALA A 324 0.45 -3.26 -2.57
CA ALA A 324 1.32 -3.55 -1.43
C ALA A 324 2.53 -2.61 -1.44
N PHE A 325 2.82 -1.98 -0.30
CA PHE A 325 3.96 -1.07 -0.10
C PHE A 325 4.99 -1.72 0.80
N PHE A 326 6.26 -1.61 0.42
CA PHE A 326 7.37 -2.13 1.20
C PHE A 326 8.65 -1.37 0.89
N TYR A 327 9.59 -1.35 1.83
CA TYR A 327 10.93 -0.86 1.62
C TYR A 327 11.86 -2.04 1.35
N LEU A 328 12.82 -1.87 0.42
CA LEU A 328 13.78 -2.91 0.03
C LEU A 328 15.20 -2.34 -0.05
N ASP A 329 16.20 -3.19 0.20
CA ASP A 329 17.63 -2.86 0.20
C ASP A 329 18.25 -2.63 -1.19
N LYS A 330 17.45 -2.77 -2.25
CA LYS A 330 17.87 -2.63 -3.64
C LYS A 330 16.86 -1.78 -4.42
N PRO A 331 17.29 -1.07 -5.47
CA PRO A 331 16.44 -0.14 -6.22
C PRO A 331 15.40 -0.83 -7.13
N ALA A 332 15.43 -2.16 -7.24
CA ALA A 332 14.57 -2.94 -8.13
C ALA A 332 14.18 -4.28 -7.48
N ASN A 333 13.04 -4.83 -7.91
CA ASN A 333 12.58 -6.15 -7.48
C ASN A 333 12.34 -7.08 -8.70
N SER A 334 12.08 -8.35 -8.43
CA SER A 334 11.80 -9.39 -9.44
C SER A 334 10.30 -9.63 -9.67
N LEU A 335 9.42 -8.77 -9.15
CA LEU A 335 7.98 -8.94 -9.29
C LEU A 335 7.53 -8.80 -10.76
N PRO A 336 6.42 -9.41 -11.18
CA PRO A 336 5.90 -9.20 -12.52
C PRO A 336 5.61 -7.72 -12.80
N ASP A 337 5.62 -7.34 -14.08
CA ASP A 337 5.12 -6.04 -14.52
C ASP A 337 3.63 -5.89 -14.19
N ILE A 338 3.17 -4.64 -14.12
CA ILE A 338 1.77 -4.32 -13.88
C ILE A 338 0.87 -4.96 -14.95
N GLN A 339 -0.31 -5.47 -14.55
CA GLN A 339 -1.22 -6.11 -15.50
C GLN A 339 -1.79 -5.08 -16.50
N ASP A 340 -2.20 -5.59 -17.65
CA ASP A 340 -2.71 -4.80 -18.77
C ASP A 340 -3.91 -3.91 -18.38
N ALA A 341 -4.10 -2.83 -19.15
CA ALA A 341 -5.16 -1.85 -18.93
C ALA A 341 -6.57 -2.47 -18.90
N GLU A 342 -6.82 -3.51 -19.71
CA GLU A 342 -8.07 -4.25 -19.71
C GLU A 342 -8.33 -4.94 -18.37
N ILE A 343 -7.31 -5.63 -17.83
CA ILE A 343 -7.39 -6.27 -16.51
C ILE A 343 -7.50 -5.21 -15.41
N ARG A 344 -6.83 -4.07 -15.52
CA ARG A 344 -6.94 -2.99 -14.51
C ARG A 344 -8.34 -2.40 -14.45
N THR A 345 -8.98 -2.21 -15.60
CA THR A 345 -10.22 -1.44 -15.73
C THR A 345 -11.50 -2.26 -15.89
N ALA A 346 -11.41 -3.59 -15.95
CA ALA A 346 -12.61 -4.43 -16.08
C ALA A 346 -13.62 -4.14 -14.95
N GLY A 347 -14.90 -4.02 -15.28
CA GLY A 347 -15.97 -3.71 -14.32
C GLY A 347 -16.21 -2.20 -14.06
N PHE A 348 -15.34 -1.31 -14.55
CA PHE A 348 -15.63 0.13 -14.53
C PHE A 348 -16.53 0.54 -15.70
N THR A 349 -17.46 1.47 -15.44
CA THR A 349 -18.35 2.03 -16.46
C THR A 349 -17.58 2.78 -17.53
N THR A 350 -17.93 2.55 -18.80
CA THR A 350 -17.43 3.27 -19.97
C THR A 350 -18.50 4.23 -20.50
N LYS A 351 -18.12 5.21 -21.33
CA LYS A 351 -19.10 6.06 -22.04
C LYS A 351 -20.10 5.25 -22.88
N SER A 352 -19.69 4.09 -23.40
CA SER A 352 -20.56 3.19 -24.16
C SER A 352 -21.63 2.51 -23.29
N ASN A 353 -21.38 2.38 -21.98
CA ASN A 353 -22.24 1.64 -21.05
C ASN A 353 -22.91 2.57 -20.01
N ALA A 354 -22.78 3.89 -20.18
CA ALA A 354 -23.45 4.88 -19.33
C ALA A 354 -24.97 4.83 -19.56
N GLY A 355 -25.67 4.00 -18.78
CA GLY A 355 -27.11 3.75 -18.91
C GLY A 355 -27.49 2.27 -18.88
N ALA A 356 -26.54 1.36 -19.01
CA ALA A 356 -26.74 -0.05 -18.66
C ALA A 356 -26.53 -0.21 -17.15
N ALA A 357 -27.38 -0.99 -16.48
CA ALA A 357 -27.07 -1.46 -15.13
C ALA A 357 -25.68 -2.11 -15.16
N PRO A 358 -24.80 -1.82 -14.17
CA PRO A 358 -23.49 -2.44 -14.13
C PRO A 358 -23.65 -3.97 -14.18
N PRO A 359 -22.83 -4.69 -14.95
CA PRO A 359 -22.86 -6.15 -14.98
C PRO A 359 -22.53 -6.76 -13.61
#